data_AF-A0A932EE71-F1
#
_entry.id   AF-A0A932EE71-F1
#
_cell.length_a   1.000
_cell.length_b   1.000
_cell.length_c   1.000
_cell.angle_alpha   90.00
_cell.angle_beta   90.00
_cell.angle_gamma   90.00
#
_symmetry.space_group_name_H-M   'P 1'
#
loop_
_entity.id
_entity.type
_entity.pdbx_description
1 polymer ?
#
loop_
_entity_poly.entity_id
_entity_poly.type
_entity_poly.pdbx_seq_one_letter_code
_entity_poly.pdbx_strand_id
1 'polypeptide(L)'
;MKKALAWILILFSLVIILIRFSGKIEETVFGIRPRSGISVLSVPDSATVFLDNQEVGKTPFENKELEVKEYNVKLDKDGASWQGKVKLSSGTVTIINRDLASDQASSSGEILTLDRGRGMTVISNPSDSKVEIDGKEYGKTPISINISAGDHTILVSHPNYLNRSIRVSLPAKFNLTVSVDLAISEVDLSTISTPVVTQTPEVVVKQTPTGFLRVRDKGSLQGKEIAKVNVGDKLILLEELGDWDRVRLSNGIEGFVSSTYVEKVNPLSS
;
A
#
# COMPACT_ATOMS: atom_id res chain seq x y z
N MET A 1 73.94 30.20 9.03
CA MET A 1 73.17 28.93 9.08
C MET A 1 72.30 28.80 10.34
N LYS A 2 72.82 28.99 11.55
CA LYS A 2 72.04 28.83 12.81
C LYS A 2 70.79 29.72 12.92
N LYS A 3 70.85 30.96 12.42
CA LYS A 3 69.69 31.89 12.42
C LYS A 3 68.57 31.46 11.46
N ALA A 4 68.92 30.96 10.27
CA ALA A 4 67.94 30.47 9.30
C ALA A 4 67.23 29.20 9.81
N LEU A 5 67.98 28.29 10.45
CA LEU A 5 67.42 27.10 11.07
C LEU A 5 66.45 27.45 12.21
N ALA A 6 66.77 28.45 13.03
CA ALA A 6 65.88 28.93 14.08
C ALA A 6 64.56 29.49 13.54
N TRP A 7 64.61 30.27 12.45
CA TRP A 7 63.40 30.77 11.79
C TRP A 7 62.53 29.65 11.20
N ILE A 8 63.15 28.64 10.59
CA ILE A 8 62.43 27.46 10.06
C ILE A 8 61.73 26.70 11.19
N LEU A 9 62.40 26.49 12.32
CA LEU A 9 61.81 25.78 13.47
C LEU A 9 60.66 26.58 14.12
N ILE A 10 60.78 27.92 14.18
CA ILE A 10 59.70 28.79 14.67
C ILE A 10 58.48 28.72 13.74
N LEU A 11 58.70 28.76 12.42
CA LEU A 11 57.61 28.70 11.43
C LEU A 11 56.91 27.34 11.45
N PHE A 12 57.67 26.26 11.60
CA PHE A 12 57.13 24.90 11.73
C PHE A 12 56.33 24.71 13.03
N SER A 13 56.82 25.27 14.14
CA SER A 13 56.09 25.30 15.42
C SER A 13 54.79 26.10 15.32
N LEU A 14 54.80 27.25 14.63
CA LEU A 14 53.61 28.08 14.41
C LEU A 14 52.56 27.35 13.56
N VAL A 15 52.97 26.63 12.52
CA VAL A 15 52.08 25.81 11.70
C VAL A 15 51.47 24.67 12.53
N ILE A 16 52.25 23.99 13.37
CA ILE A 16 51.74 22.94 14.27
C ILE A 16 50.76 23.51 15.30
N ILE A 17 51.02 24.71 15.83
CA ILE A 17 50.12 25.39 16.77
C ILE A 17 48.81 25.81 16.08
N LEU A 18 48.87 26.29 14.83
CA LEU A 18 47.68 26.60 14.03
C LEU A 18 46.85 25.34 13.71
N ILE A 19 47.50 24.20 13.45
CA ILE A 19 46.84 22.90 13.29
C ILE A 19 46.21 22.43 14.63
N ARG A 20 46.87 22.67 15.78
CA ARG A 20 46.38 22.29 17.11
C ARG A 20 45.22 23.15 17.62
N PHE A 21 45.13 24.43 17.22
CA PHE A 21 44.09 25.37 17.69
C PHE A 21 42.88 25.48 16.75
N SER A 22 42.93 24.87 15.58
CA SER A 22 41.81 24.84 14.64
C SER A 22 41.12 23.48 14.75
N GLY A 23 40.25 23.33 15.75
CA GLY A 23 39.54 22.08 16.06
C GLY A 23 38.58 21.54 14.98
N LYS A 24 38.79 21.85 13.70
CA LYS A 24 38.06 21.39 12.51
C LYS A 24 38.92 21.20 11.24
N ILE A 25 40.26 21.28 11.30
CA ILE A 25 41.10 21.23 10.06
C ILE A 25 41.38 19.81 9.55
N GLU A 26 41.15 18.75 10.34
CA GLU A 26 41.37 17.37 9.86
C GLU A 26 40.46 16.98 8.67
N GLU A 27 39.22 17.49 8.59
CA GLU A 27 38.30 17.16 7.49
C GLU A 27 38.58 17.92 6.18
N THR A 28 39.27 19.07 6.26
CA THR A 28 39.43 19.98 5.10
C THR A 28 40.73 19.74 4.32
N VAL A 29 41.74 19.10 4.93
CA VAL A 29 43.07 18.95 4.31
C VAL A 29 43.24 17.67 3.47
N PHE A 30 42.47 16.61 3.75
CA PHE A 30 42.60 15.31 3.04
C PHE A 30 41.45 14.95 2.10
N GLY A 31 40.38 15.77 2.02
CA GLY A 31 39.28 15.53 1.06
C GLY A 31 38.50 14.24 1.26
N ILE A 32 38.68 13.53 2.38
CA ILE A 32 37.93 12.31 2.71
C ILE A 32 36.57 12.73 3.26
N ARG A 33 35.62 13.02 2.36
CA ARG A 33 34.21 13.13 2.77
C ARG A 33 33.72 11.75 3.21
N PRO A 34 32.99 11.63 4.34
CA PRO A 34 32.34 10.38 4.68
C PRO A 34 31.37 10.02 3.55
N ARG A 35 31.60 8.87 2.91
CA ARG A 35 30.75 8.36 1.83
C ARG A 35 29.69 7.43 2.39
N SER A 36 28.58 7.33 1.68
CA SER A 36 27.53 6.34 1.91
C SER A 36 27.12 5.73 0.58
N GLY A 37 26.49 4.57 0.65
CA GLY A 37 25.93 3.92 -0.51
C GLY A 37 24.44 3.69 -0.42
N ILE A 38 23.84 3.48 -1.58
CA ILE A 38 22.47 3.06 -1.76
C ILE A 38 22.44 1.89 -2.75
N SER A 39 21.60 0.90 -2.49
CA SER A 39 21.24 -0.17 -3.42
C SER A 39 19.72 -0.24 -3.50
N VAL A 40 19.18 -0.12 -4.71
CA VAL A 40 17.74 -0.03 -4.95
C VAL A 40 17.30 -1.13 -5.89
N LEU A 41 16.37 -1.94 -5.42
CA LEU A 41 15.75 -3.06 -6.11
C LEU A 41 14.25 -2.81 -6.22
N SER A 42 13.65 -3.32 -7.29
CA SER A 42 12.19 -3.33 -7.40
C SER A 42 11.65 -4.50 -8.21
N VAL A 43 10.36 -4.77 -7.98
CA VAL A 43 9.49 -5.59 -8.82
C VAL A 43 8.29 -4.72 -9.19
N PRO A 44 7.97 -4.50 -10.48
CA PRO A 44 8.70 -4.95 -11.65
C PRO A 44 10.12 -4.38 -11.69
N ASP A 45 11.00 -5.06 -12.43
CA ASP A 45 12.36 -4.58 -12.66
C ASP A 45 12.37 -3.32 -13.54
N SER A 46 13.55 -2.73 -13.73
CA SER A 46 13.74 -1.57 -14.61
C SER A 46 12.90 -0.33 -14.26
N ALA A 47 12.49 -0.15 -13.00
CA ALA A 47 11.87 1.08 -12.52
C ALA A 47 12.87 2.24 -12.54
N THR A 48 12.44 3.42 -12.97
CA THR A 48 13.27 4.64 -12.97
C THR A 48 13.49 5.11 -11.53
N VAL A 49 14.74 5.37 -11.17
CA VAL A 49 15.18 5.78 -9.84
C VAL A 49 15.48 7.27 -9.84
N PHE A 50 14.88 8.00 -8.91
CA PHE A 50 15.15 9.41 -8.66
C PHE A 50 15.70 9.61 -7.25
N LEU A 51 16.73 10.44 -7.12
CA LEU A 51 17.26 10.94 -5.86
C LEU A 51 17.13 12.46 -5.83
N ASP A 52 16.41 13.01 -4.85
CA ASP A 52 16.11 14.45 -4.74
C ASP A 52 15.56 15.04 -6.05
N ASN A 53 14.59 14.35 -6.66
CA ASN A 53 13.94 14.67 -7.93
C ASN A 53 14.84 14.59 -9.19
N GLN A 54 16.11 14.20 -9.06
CA GLN A 54 16.98 13.96 -10.20
C GLN A 54 16.95 12.48 -10.57
N GLU A 55 16.71 12.16 -11.86
CA GLU A 55 16.85 10.80 -12.36
C GLU A 55 18.32 10.36 -12.30
N VAL A 56 18.58 9.21 -11.67
CA VAL A 56 19.94 8.68 -11.49
C VAL A 56 20.17 7.34 -12.19
N GLY A 57 19.11 6.64 -12.60
CA GLY A 57 19.21 5.36 -13.28
C GLY A 57 17.92 4.55 -13.22
N LYS A 58 18.05 3.23 -13.39
CA LYS A 58 16.95 2.27 -13.30
C LYS A 58 17.32 1.12 -12.36
N THR A 59 16.34 0.50 -11.71
CA THR A 59 16.55 -0.68 -10.85
C THR A 59 16.90 -1.93 -11.67
N PRO A 60 17.81 -2.79 -11.20
CA PRO A 60 18.67 -2.62 -10.03
C PRO A 60 19.64 -1.45 -10.18
N PHE A 61 19.71 -0.60 -9.15
CA PHE A 61 20.59 0.59 -9.13
C PHE A 61 21.48 0.56 -7.89
N GLU A 62 22.77 0.86 -8.05
CA GLU A 62 23.71 0.97 -6.93
C GLU A 62 24.63 2.18 -7.10
N ASN A 63 24.86 2.92 -6.02
CA ASN A 63 25.86 3.99 -5.96
C ASN A 63 26.50 3.99 -4.56
N LYS A 64 27.84 3.94 -4.48
CA LYS A 64 28.62 3.88 -3.22
C LYS A 64 29.32 5.20 -2.87
N GLU A 65 29.11 6.24 -3.66
CA GLU A 65 29.80 7.52 -3.54
C GLU A 65 28.82 8.68 -3.27
N LEU A 66 27.76 8.42 -2.51
CA LEU A 66 26.78 9.43 -2.11
C LEU A 66 27.17 10.16 -0.82
N GLU A 67 26.71 11.40 -0.71
CA GLU A 67 26.88 12.20 0.50
C GLU A 67 26.03 11.62 1.65
N VAL A 68 26.53 11.72 2.88
CA VAL A 68 25.80 11.26 4.07
C VAL A 68 24.70 12.28 4.40
N LYS A 69 23.47 11.97 4.00
CA LYS A 69 22.26 12.76 4.32
C LYS A 69 21.00 11.91 4.12
N GLU A 70 19.85 12.53 4.38
CA GLU A 70 18.56 12.00 3.97
C GLU A 70 18.27 12.40 2.52
N TYR A 71 17.90 11.43 1.69
CA TYR A 71 17.48 11.63 0.31
C TYR A 71 15.99 11.39 0.17
N ASN A 72 15.33 12.18 -0.68
CA ASN A 72 14.01 11.81 -1.20
C ASN A 72 14.22 10.84 -2.35
N VAL A 73 13.85 9.58 -2.14
CA VAL A 73 13.94 8.52 -3.15
C VAL A 73 12.57 8.36 -3.79
N LYS A 74 12.50 8.37 -5.12
CA LYS A 74 11.30 8.01 -5.87
C LYS A 74 11.63 6.88 -6.86
N LEU A 75 10.72 5.91 -6.94
CA LEU A 75 10.68 4.88 -7.97
C LEU A 75 9.44 5.06 -8.84
N ASP A 76 9.59 4.86 -10.15
CA ASP A 76 8.52 5.03 -11.13
C ASP A 76 8.61 3.93 -12.20
N LYS A 77 7.51 3.21 -12.42
CA LYS A 77 7.42 2.13 -13.42
C LYS A 77 6.00 1.99 -13.94
N ASP A 78 5.76 2.37 -15.18
CA ASP A 78 4.51 2.13 -15.92
C ASP A 78 3.23 2.48 -15.13
N GLY A 79 3.25 3.61 -14.40
CA GLY A 79 2.13 4.09 -13.58
C GLY A 79 2.11 3.59 -12.13
N ALA A 80 2.95 2.61 -11.78
CA ALA A 80 3.26 2.27 -10.39
C ALA A 80 4.38 3.17 -9.86
N SER A 81 4.24 3.70 -8.65
CA SER A 81 5.26 4.56 -8.06
C SER A 81 5.36 4.41 -6.55
N TRP A 82 6.56 4.66 -6.02
CA TRP A 82 6.80 4.76 -4.59
C TRP A 82 7.71 5.94 -4.32
N GLN A 83 7.50 6.64 -3.20
CA GLN A 83 8.40 7.68 -2.73
C GLN A 83 8.60 7.59 -1.22
N GLY A 84 9.82 7.87 -0.76
CA GLY A 84 10.15 7.85 0.65
C GLY A 84 11.42 8.64 0.96
N LYS A 85 11.51 9.08 2.21
CA LYS A 85 12.74 9.67 2.76
C LYS A 85 13.65 8.56 3.27
N VAL A 86 14.89 8.55 2.82
CA VAL A 86 15.86 7.50 3.15
C VAL A 86 17.14 8.12 3.66
N LYS A 87 17.47 7.81 4.92
CA LYS A 87 18.73 8.21 5.54
C LYS A 87 19.85 7.30 5.05
N LEU A 88 20.91 7.90 4.50
CA LEU A 88 22.15 7.19 4.21
C LEU A 88 23.17 7.44 5.32
N SER A 89 23.75 6.35 5.84
CA SER A 89 24.70 6.38 6.96
C SER A 89 26.14 6.17 6.49
N SER A 90 27.06 6.90 7.12
CA SER A 90 28.49 6.90 6.76
C SER A 90 29.09 5.48 6.79
N GLY A 91 29.77 5.12 5.71
CA GLY A 91 30.49 3.85 5.59
C GLY A 91 29.59 2.61 5.44
N THR A 92 28.30 2.80 5.12
CA THR A 92 27.34 1.71 4.92
C THR A 92 26.57 1.89 3.61
N VAL A 93 25.94 0.80 3.15
CA VAL A 93 24.99 0.83 2.03
C VAL A 93 23.59 0.64 2.60
N THR A 94 22.68 1.58 2.31
CA THR A 94 21.25 1.41 2.61
C THR A 94 20.60 0.65 1.46
N ILE A 95 19.87 -0.40 1.80
CA ILE A 95 19.18 -1.24 0.80
C ILE A 95 17.71 -0.85 0.79
N ILE A 96 17.17 -0.64 -0.39
CA ILE A 96 15.75 -0.39 -0.64
C ILE A 96 15.27 -1.49 -1.58
N ASN A 97 14.23 -2.20 -1.19
CA ASN A 97 13.59 -3.20 -2.02
C ASN A 97 12.08 -2.94 -2.05
N ARG A 98 11.53 -2.72 -3.25
CA ARG A 98 10.12 -2.33 -3.43
C ARG A 98 9.38 -3.26 -4.37
N ASP A 99 8.25 -3.77 -3.93
CA ASP A 99 7.24 -4.37 -4.79
C ASP A 99 6.23 -3.26 -5.14
N LEU A 100 6.36 -2.72 -6.35
CA LEU A 100 5.57 -1.62 -6.87
C LEU A 100 4.26 -2.15 -7.43
N ALA A 101 3.14 -1.54 -7.02
CA ALA A 101 1.84 -1.75 -7.60
C ALA A 101 1.25 -0.42 -8.07
N SER A 102 0.32 -0.47 -9.01
CA SER A 102 -0.44 0.71 -9.48
C SER A 102 -1.32 1.30 -8.37
N ASP A 103 -1.73 0.46 -7.43
CA ASP A 103 -2.42 0.84 -6.20
C ASP A 103 -1.44 0.85 -5.01
N GLN A 104 -1.61 1.85 -4.14
CA GLN A 104 -0.73 2.03 -2.99
C GLN A 104 -0.94 0.96 -1.92
N ALA A 105 -2.16 0.41 -1.77
CA ALA A 105 -2.47 -0.60 -0.76
C ALA A 105 -1.83 -1.96 -1.06
N SER A 106 -1.58 -2.27 -2.33
CA SER A 106 -0.89 -3.49 -2.78
C SER A 106 0.61 -3.30 -2.91
N SER A 107 1.12 -2.07 -2.78
CA SER A 107 2.56 -1.82 -2.78
C SER A 107 3.19 -2.25 -1.46
N SER A 108 4.35 -2.87 -1.52
CA SER A 108 5.09 -3.33 -0.33
C SER A 108 6.59 -3.19 -0.50
N GLY A 109 7.36 -3.49 0.55
CA GLY A 109 8.82 -3.39 0.48
C GLY A 109 9.49 -3.34 1.82
N GLU A 110 10.82 -3.25 1.79
CA GLU A 110 11.65 -3.02 2.95
C GLU A 110 12.79 -2.05 2.68
N ILE A 111 13.21 -1.35 3.74
CA ILE A 111 14.41 -0.53 3.76
C ILE A 111 15.29 -1.01 4.91
N LEU A 112 16.55 -1.29 4.59
CA LEU A 112 17.56 -1.77 5.54
C LEU A 112 18.64 -0.71 5.72
N THR A 113 18.74 -0.16 6.92
CA THR A 113 19.73 0.88 7.27
C THR A 113 20.62 0.39 8.41
N LEU A 114 21.94 0.53 8.22
CA LEU A 114 22.94 0.20 9.24
C LEU A 114 23.50 1.47 9.87
N ASP A 115 23.37 1.59 11.19
CA ASP A 115 24.00 2.64 11.99
C ASP A 115 24.98 2.02 13.00
N ARG A 116 25.99 2.77 13.45
CA ARG A 116 26.88 2.28 14.52
C ARG A 116 26.06 2.03 15.79
N GLY A 117 26.22 0.85 16.39
CA GLY A 117 25.40 0.46 17.54
C GLY A 117 25.42 -1.03 17.82
N ARG A 118 24.30 -1.56 18.30
CA ARG A 118 24.07 -2.99 18.51
C ARG A 118 22.59 -3.31 18.34
N GLY A 119 22.30 -4.50 17.84
CA GLY A 119 20.95 -5.06 17.81
C GLY A 119 20.19 -4.72 16.54
N MET A 120 18.87 -4.80 16.61
CA MET A 120 17.97 -4.62 15.48
C MET A 120 16.76 -3.80 15.92
N THR A 121 16.32 -2.89 15.06
CA THR A 121 15.07 -2.13 15.21
C THR A 121 14.15 -2.50 14.06
N VAL A 122 12.93 -2.92 14.35
CA VAL A 122 11.93 -3.26 13.32
C VAL A 122 10.77 -2.29 13.46
N ILE A 123 10.46 -1.58 12.37
CA ILE A 123 9.30 -0.71 12.24
C ILE A 123 8.48 -1.16 11.02
N SER A 124 7.18 -0.88 11.03
CA SER A 124 6.34 -1.25 9.90
C SER A 124 5.19 -0.29 9.67
N ASN A 125 4.67 -0.36 8.44
CA ASN A 125 3.38 0.15 8.04
C ASN A 125 2.55 -1.03 7.50
N PRO A 126 1.42 -1.40 8.14
CA PRO A 126 0.80 -0.77 9.30
C PRO A 126 1.62 -0.92 10.59
N SER A 127 1.40 -0.03 11.54
CA SER A 127 1.97 -0.13 12.90
C SER A 127 1.42 -1.34 13.65
N ASP A 128 1.98 -1.67 14.81
CA ASP A 128 1.52 -2.77 15.67
C ASP A 128 1.53 -4.14 14.98
N SER A 129 2.39 -4.30 13.96
CA SER A 129 2.57 -5.57 13.25
C SER A 129 3.43 -6.52 14.05
N LYS A 130 3.04 -7.80 14.08
CA LYS A 130 3.75 -8.84 14.82
C LYS A 130 5.09 -9.15 14.18
N VAL A 131 6.13 -9.28 15.02
CA VAL A 131 7.52 -9.54 14.62
C VAL A 131 8.00 -10.86 15.20
N GLU A 132 8.48 -11.72 14.31
CA GLU A 132 9.16 -12.97 14.62
C GLU A 132 10.57 -12.95 14.01
N ILE A 133 11.57 -13.38 14.77
CA ILE A 133 12.96 -13.47 14.31
C ILE A 133 13.47 -14.88 14.60
N ASP A 134 13.98 -15.54 13.57
CA ASP A 134 14.51 -16.92 13.62
C ASP A 134 13.52 -17.93 14.22
N GLY A 135 12.23 -17.77 13.92
CA GLY A 135 11.18 -18.65 14.44
C GLY A 135 10.64 -18.26 15.83
N LYS A 136 11.20 -17.23 16.47
CA LYS A 136 10.80 -16.77 17.81
C LYS A 136 10.05 -15.44 17.75
N GLU A 137 8.89 -15.37 18.38
CA GLU A 137 8.11 -14.13 18.49
C GLU A 137 8.75 -13.15 19.49
N TYR A 138 8.91 -11.89 19.08
CA TYR A 138 9.51 -10.82 19.89
C TYR A 138 8.52 -9.73 20.32
N GLY A 139 7.36 -9.63 19.66
CA GLY A 139 6.32 -8.65 19.98
C GLY A 139 5.78 -7.95 18.74
N LYS A 140 5.47 -6.66 18.85
CA LYS A 140 4.89 -5.86 17.78
C LYS A 140 5.75 -4.64 17.44
N THR A 141 5.71 -4.16 16.20
CA THR A 141 6.38 -2.94 15.76
C THR A 141 5.72 -1.69 16.37
N PRO A 142 6.48 -0.61 16.64
CA PRO A 142 7.94 -0.53 16.59
C PRO A 142 8.59 -1.29 17.75
N ILE A 143 9.69 -2.01 17.47
CA ILE A 143 10.43 -2.77 18.50
C ILE A 143 11.94 -2.67 18.29
N SER A 144 12.69 -2.53 19.38
CA SER A 144 14.16 -2.61 19.40
C SER A 144 14.60 -3.83 20.21
N ILE A 145 15.44 -4.66 19.60
CA ILE A 145 15.83 -5.97 20.12
C ILE A 145 17.35 -6.03 20.17
N ASN A 146 17.91 -6.42 21.32
CA ASN A 146 19.32 -6.70 21.42
C ASN A 146 19.58 -8.13 20.93
N ILE A 147 20.08 -8.23 19.69
CA ILE A 147 20.41 -9.48 19.03
C ILE A 147 21.88 -9.48 18.59
N SER A 148 22.50 -10.66 18.57
CA SER A 148 23.89 -10.84 18.17
C SER A 148 24.08 -10.54 16.67
N ALA A 149 25.32 -10.30 16.27
CA ALA A 149 25.67 -10.30 14.86
C ALA A 149 25.48 -11.69 14.24
N GLY A 150 25.18 -11.73 12.95
CA GLY A 150 24.92 -12.96 12.22
C GLY A 150 23.78 -12.83 11.23
N ASP A 151 23.40 -13.95 10.63
CA ASP A 151 22.28 -14.03 9.72
C ASP A 151 20.97 -14.24 10.49
N HIS A 152 19.94 -13.49 10.12
CA HIS A 152 18.63 -13.54 10.74
C HIS A 152 17.53 -13.59 9.69
N THR A 153 16.48 -14.35 9.98
CA THR A 153 15.23 -14.33 9.22
C THR A 153 14.17 -13.61 10.04
N ILE A 154 13.60 -12.55 9.48
CA ILE A 154 12.58 -11.72 10.11
C ILE A 154 11.26 -11.97 9.39
N LEU A 155 10.21 -12.29 10.14
CA LEU A 155 8.84 -12.39 9.66
C LEU A 155 8.01 -11.28 10.29
N VAL A 156 7.45 -10.41 9.45
CA VAL A 156 6.52 -9.35 9.85
C VAL A 156 5.13 -9.70 9.34
N SER A 157 4.12 -9.64 10.21
CA SER A 157 2.74 -10.01 9.91
C SER A 157 1.73 -9.05 10.53
N HIS A 158 0.63 -8.79 9.83
CA HIS A 158 -0.47 -7.96 10.32
C HIS A 158 -1.81 -8.52 9.80
N PRO A 159 -2.92 -8.47 10.58
CA PRO A 159 -4.22 -8.94 10.11
C PRO A 159 -4.66 -8.28 8.80
N ASN A 160 -5.10 -9.09 7.82
CA ASN A 160 -5.49 -8.65 6.47
C ASN A 160 -4.35 -8.09 5.61
N TYR A 161 -3.08 -8.30 5.99
CA TYR A 161 -1.92 -7.98 5.17
C TYR A 161 -1.17 -9.25 4.78
N LEU A 162 -0.46 -9.20 3.66
CA LEU A 162 0.46 -10.25 3.27
C LEU A 162 1.68 -10.22 4.20
N ASN A 163 2.07 -11.40 4.70
CA ASN A 163 3.26 -11.53 5.54
C ASN A 163 4.53 -11.28 4.71
N ARG A 164 5.52 -10.61 5.31
CA ARG A 164 6.82 -10.38 4.66
C ARG A 164 7.94 -11.10 5.42
N SER A 165 8.70 -11.93 4.71
CA SER A 165 9.87 -12.65 5.24
C SER A 165 11.14 -12.06 4.65
N ILE A 166 12.05 -11.59 5.51
CA ILE A 166 13.25 -10.85 5.13
C ILE A 166 14.45 -11.56 5.73
N ARG A 167 15.43 -11.91 4.88
CA ARG A 167 16.73 -12.45 5.32
C ARG A 167 17.75 -11.33 5.34
N VAL A 168 18.43 -11.15 6.47
CA VAL A 168 19.42 -10.09 6.66
C VAL A 168 20.68 -10.64 7.30
N SER A 169 21.82 -10.01 7.03
CA SER A 169 23.07 -10.25 7.75
C SER A 169 23.38 -9.02 8.59
N LEU A 170 23.39 -9.15 9.91
CA LEU A 170 23.67 -8.07 10.86
C LEU A 170 25.16 -8.09 11.23
N PRO A 171 25.97 -7.09 10.82
CA PRO A 171 27.37 -7.04 11.21
C PRO A 171 27.56 -6.66 12.67
N ALA A 172 28.66 -7.09 13.27
CA ALA A 172 29.02 -6.69 14.64
C ALA A 172 29.23 -5.17 14.74
N LYS A 173 28.83 -4.60 15.89
CA LYS A 173 28.91 -3.14 16.19
C LYS A 173 28.00 -2.26 15.33
N PHE A 174 26.96 -2.84 14.72
CA PHE A 174 25.90 -2.11 14.07
C PHE A 174 24.54 -2.35 14.74
N ASN A 175 23.66 -1.37 14.62
CA ASN A 175 22.23 -1.53 14.76
C ASN A 175 21.64 -1.58 13.34
N LEU A 176 20.86 -2.62 13.03
CA LEU A 176 20.11 -2.72 11.78
C LEU A 176 18.69 -2.21 12.01
N THR A 177 18.31 -1.16 11.30
CA THR A 177 16.90 -0.74 11.21
C THR A 177 16.27 -1.38 9.98
N VAL A 178 15.17 -2.10 10.19
CA VAL A 178 14.35 -2.75 9.18
C VAL A 178 13.00 -2.04 9.15
N SER A 179 12.76 -1.26 8.11
CA SER A 179 11.49 -0.58 7.88
C SER A 179 10.69 -1.35 6.85
N VAL A 180 9.49 -1.82 7.21
CA VAL A 180 8.69 -2.72 6.38
C VAL A 180 7.35 -2.10 6.01
N ASP A 181 7.04 -2.03 4.72
CA ASP A 181 5.68 -1.75 4.26
C ASP A 181 5.02 -3.06 3.82
N LEU A 182 3.88 -3.41 4.40
CA LEU A 182 3.11 -4.59 4.03
C LEU A 182 2.01 -4.22 3.04
N ALA A 183 1.77 -5.11 2.07
CA ALA A 183 0.63 -5.02 1.17
C ALA A 183 -0.62 -5.60 1.83
N ILE A 184 -1.78 -5.02 1.58
CA ILE A 184 -3.06 -5.61 1.98
C ILE A 184 -3.20 -6.96 1.29
N SER A 185 -3.50 -7.99 2.07
CA SER A 185 -3.96 -9.25 1.51
C SER A 185 -5.36 -9.00 1.01
N GLU A 186 -5.57 -9.10 -0.30
CA GLU A 186 -6.91 -9.25 -0.86
C GLU A 186 -7.49 -10.57 -0.34
N VAL A 187 -7.97 -10.56 0.91
CA VAL A 187 -8.90 -11.58 1.40
C VAL A 187 -10.09 -11.42 0.49
N ASP A 188 -10.24 -12.40 -0.40
CA ASP A 188 -11.21 -12.43 -1.48
C ASP A 188 -12.53 -11.81 -1.00
N LEU A 189 -12.80 -10.60 -1.49
CA LEU A 189 -14.04 -9.88 -1.22
C LEU A 189 -15.26 -10.70 -1.72
N SER A 190 -15.03 -11.80 -2.46
CA SER A 190 -16.02 -12.84 -2.76
C SER A 190 -16.55 -13.60 -1.54
N THR A 191 -15.82 -13.60 -0.42
CA THR A 191 -16.27 -14.21 0.85
C THR A 191 -17.08 -13.26 1.71
N ILE A 192 -17.08 -11.96 1.38
CA ILE A 192 -18.17 -11.11 1.83
C ILE A 192 -19.36 -11.58 1.01
N SER A 193 -20.26 -12.34 1.64
CA SER A 193 -21.61 -12.45 1.12
C SER A 193 -22.12 -11.02 1.04
N THR A 194 -22.06 -10.41 -0.15
CA THR A 194 -22.99 -9.36 -0.51
C THR A 194 -24.35 -9.88 -0.04
N PRO A 195 -25.14 -9.12 0.74
CA PRO A 195 -26.51 -9.52 0.95
C PRO A 195 -27.05 -9.79 -0.45
N VAL A 196 -27.48 -11.03 -0.70
CA VAL A 196 -28.16 -11.40 -1.94
C VAL A 196 -29.13 -10.27 -2.19
N VAL A 197 -28.97 -9.55 -3.30
CA VAL A 197 -29.95 -8.56 -3.73
C VAL A 197 -31.25 -9.36 -3.77
N THR A 198 -32.12 -9.14 -2.79
CA THR A 198 -33.41 -9.81 -2.70
C THR A 198 -34.06 -9.57 -4.04
N GLN A 199 -34.16 -10.63 -4.84
CA GLN A 199 -34.74 -10.55 -6.17
C GLN A 199 -36.12 -9.93 -5.97
N THR A 200 -36.36 -8.77 -6.57
CA THR A 200 -37.66 -8.12 -6.38
C THR A 200 -38.67 -9.04 -7.06
N PRO A 201 -39.69 -9.54 -6.36
CA PRO A 201 -40.61 -10.50 -6.94
C PRO A 201 -41.19 -9.92 -8.23
N GLU A 202 -41.18 -10.69 -9.31
CA GLU A 202 -41.81 -10.30 -10.57
C GLU A 202 -43.15 -11.01 -10.71
N VAL A 203 -44.09 -10.34 -11.37
CA VAL A 203 -45.34 -10.94 -11.81
C VAL A 203 -45.46 -10.83 -13.32
N VAL A 204 -45.99 -11.88 -13.96
CA VAL A 204 -46.30 -11.91 -15.39
C VAL A 204 -47.80 -11.74 -15.57
N VAL A 205 -48.18 -10.92 -16.54
CA VAL A 205 -49.58 -10.72 -16.93
C VAL A 205 -50.12 -11.98 -17.61
N LYS A 206 -51.11 -12.63 -16.99
CA LYS A 206 -51.82 -13.79 -17.53
C LYS A 206 -52.76 -13.39 -18.66
N GLN A 207 -53.30 -14.39 -19.36
CA GLN A 207 -54.35 -14.17 -20.35
C GLN A 207 -55.55 -13.44 -19.71
N THR A 208 -55.97 -12.34 -20.34
CA THR A 208 -57.17 -11.60 -19.96
C THR A 208 -58.22 -11.69 -21.07
N PRO A 209 -59.53 -11.59 -20.76
CA PRO A 209 -60.58 -11.59 -21.80
C PRO A 209 -60.42 -10.48 -22.85
N THR A 210 -59.68 -9.42 -22.53
CA THR A 210 -59.45 -8.26 -23.40
C THR A 210 -58.09 -8.26 -24.09
N GLY A 211 -57.20 -9.23 -23.79
CA GLY A 211 -55.84 -9.30 -24.37
C GLY A 211 -54.83 -8.30 -23.78
N PHE A 212 -55.23 -7.50 -22.79
CA PHE A 212 -54.39 -6.54 -22.06
C PHE A 212 -54.91 -6.39 -20.63
N LEU A 213 -54.04 -5.93 -19.73
CA LEU A 213 -54.36 -5.59 -18.34
C LEU A 213 -54.17 -4.08 -18.11
N ARG A 214 -55.09 -3.48 -17.36
CA ARG A 214 -55.06 -2.06 -17.04
C ARG A 214 -54.28 -1.85 -15.74
N VAL A 215 -53.40 -0.87 -15.78
CA VAL A 215 -52.70 -0.35 -14.62
C VAL A 215 -53.43 0.89 -14.16
N ARG A 216 -53.82 0.94 -12.88
CA ARG A 216 -54.58 2.03 -12.28
C ARG A 216 -53.76 2.80 -11.26
N ASP A 217 -54.17 4.03 -10.98
CA ASP A 217 -53.55 4.87 -9.94
C ASP A 217 -53.90 4.42 -8.51
N LYS A 218 -54.96 3.62 -8.34
CA LYS A 218 -55.42 3.05 -7.06
C LYS A 218 -55.87 1.61 -7.26
N GLY A 219 -55.72 0.78 -6.22
CA GLY A 219 -56.23 -0.61 -6.16
C GLY A 219 -57.75 -0.68 -6.08
N SER A 220 -58.45 -0.18 -7.09
CA SER A 220 -59.90 -0.18 -7.18
C SER A 220 -60.37 -0.07 -8.63
N LEU A 221 -61.54 -0.65 -8.93
CA LEU A 221 -62.20 -0.52 -10.23
C LEU A 221 -62.62 0.92 -10.56
N GLN A 222 -62.72 1.80 -9.55
CA GLN A 222 -62.95 3.23 -9.72
C GLN A 222 -61.67 4.04 -9.94
N GLY A 223 -60.49 3.43 -9.80
CA GLY A 223 -59.20 4.10 -10.03
C GLY A 223 -59.03 4.53 -11.49
N LYS A 224 -58.31 5.62 -11.74
CA LYS A 224 -58.03 6.09 -13.10
C LYS A 224 -57.04 5.14 -13.77
N GLU A 225 -57.30 4.80 -15.03
CA GLU A 225 -56.35 4.05 -15.85
C GLU A 225 -55.16 4.94 -16.20
N ILE A 226 -53.95 4.50 -15.84
CA ILE A 226 -52.70 5.24 -16.06
C ILE A 226 -51.79 4.57 -17.10
N ALA A 227 -51.93 3.25 -17.31
CA ALA A 227 -51.23 2.53 -18.36
C ALA A 227 -51.99 1.24 -18.73
N LYS A 228 -51.56 0.62 -19.83
CA LYS A 228 -51.96 -0.73 -20.25
C LYS A 228 -50.72 -1.58 -20.43
N VAL A 229 -50.78 -2.82 -20.00
CA VAL A 229 -49.73 -3.82 -20.15
C VAL A 229 -50.32 -5.03 -20.89
N ASN A 230 -49.51 -5.68 -21.71
CA ASN A 230 -49.94 -6.80 -22.54
C ASN A 230 -49.76 -8.13 -21.81
N VAL A 231 -50.45 -9.17 -22.29
CA VAL A 231 -50.25 -10.54 -21.80
C VAL A 231 -48.79 -10.94 -22.04
N GLY A 232 -48.15 -11.50 -21.00
CA GLY A 232 -46.73 -11.87 -21.02
C GLY A 232 -45.77 -10.80 -20.53
N ASP A 233 -46.22 -9.55 -20.33
CA ASP A 233 -45.38 -8.50 -19.76
C ASP A 233 -44.98 -8.84 -18.32
N LYS A 234 -43.71 -8.62 -18.00
CA LYS A 234 -43.13 -8.77 -16.67
C LYS A 234 -43.18 -7.45 -15.92
N LEU A 235 -43.70 -7.47 -14.70
CA LEU A 235 -43.84 -6.32 -13.83
C LEU A 235 -43.16 -6.62 -12.49
N ILE A 236 -42.52 -5.60 -11.92
CA ILE A 236 -41.91 -5.72 -10.59
C ILE A 236 -43.04 -5.59 -9.56
N LEU A 237 -43.25 -6.61 -8.73
CA LEU A 237 -44.22 -6.58 -7.63
C LEU A 237 -43.64 -5.82 -6.45
N LEU A 238 -44.29 -4.72 -6.08
CA LEU A 238 -43.91 -3.87 -4.96
C LEU A 238 -44.66 -4.26 -3.68
N GLU A 239 -45.96 -4.60 -3.80
CA GLU A 239 -46.84 -4.89 -2.65
C GLU A 239 -48.08 -5.69 -3.09
N GLU A 240 -48.56 -6.59 -2.22
CA GLU A 240 -49.81 -7.34 -2.44
C GLU A 240 -50.92 -6.79 -1.55
N LEU A 241 -52.03 -6.41 -2.15
CA LEU A 241 -53.18 -5.78 -1.49
C LEU A 241 -54.47 -6.56 -1.81
N GLY A 242 -54.43 -7.87 -1.59
CA GLY A 242 -55.59 -8.77 -1.75
C GLY A 242 -56.00 -8.95 -3.21
N ASP A 243 -57.02 -8.21 -3.65
CA ASP A 243 -57.53 -8.26 -5.04
C ASP A 243 -56.67 -7.44 -6.02
N TRP A 244 -55.74 -6.64 -5.49
CA TRP A 244 -54.87 -5.75 -6.24
C TRP A 244 -53.42 -5.92 -5.85
N ASP A 245 -52.53 -5.82 -6.84
CA ASP A 245 -51.09 -5.82 -6.66
C ASP A 245 -50.53 -4.47 -7.08
N ARG A 246 -49.68 -3.88 -6.24
CA ARG A 246 -48.92 -2.69 -6.59
C ARG A 246 -47.67 -3.14 -7.34
N VAL A 247 -47.50 -2.62 -8.55
CA VAL A 247 -46.44 -3.03 -9.47
C VAL A 247 -45.70 -1.83 -10.06
N ARG A 248 -44.45 -2.06 -10.49
CA ARG A 248 -43.66 -1.13 -11.30
C ARG A 248 -43.41 -1.70 -12.68
N LEU A 249 -43.71 -0.91 -13.70
CA LEU A 249 -43.49 -1.23 -15.11
C LEU A 249 -42.01 -1.01 -15.48
N SER A 250 -41.58 -1.57 -16.61
CA SER A 250 -40.22 -1.40 -17.15
C SER A 250 -39.85 0.06 -17.45
N ASN A 251 -40.83 0.91 -17.71
CA ASN A 251 -40.66 2.35 -17.92
C ASN A 251 -40.63 3.18 -16.63
N GLY A 252 -40.66 2.52 -15.46
CA GLY A 252 -40.59 3.15 -14.14
C GLY A 252 -41.95 3.62 -13.58
N ILE A 253 -43.05 3.49 -14.32
CA ILE A 253 -44.38 3.85 -13.82
C ILE A 253 -44.81 2.85 -12.75
N GLU A 254 -45.34 3.37 -11.65
CA GLU A 254 -45.97 2.57 -10.59
C GLU A 254 -47.49 2.67 -10.65
N GLY A 255 -48.15 1.55 -10.38
CA GLY A 255 -49.61 1.52 -10.28
C GLY A 255 -50.12 0.20 -9.75
N PHE A 256 -51.43 0.04 -9.84
CA PHE A 256 -52.15 -1.11 -9.31
C PHE A 256 -52.74 -1.92 -10.44
N VAL A 257 -52.51 -3.22 -10.42
CA VAL A 257 -53.12 -4.20 -11.33
C VAL A 257 -53.94 -5.19 -10.52
N SER A 258 -54.92 -5.84 -11.13
CA SER A 258 -55.71 -6.84 -10.42
C SER A 258 -54.91 -8.15 -10.28
N SER A 259 -54.78 -8.64 -9.05
CA SER A 259 -54.02 -9.86 -8.71
C SER A 259 -54.56 -11.11 -9.40
N THR A 260 -55.84 -11.07 -9.81
CA THR A 260 -56.47 -12.16 -10.59
C THR A 260 -55.79 -12.37 -11.95
N TYR A 261 -55.22 -11.32 -12.56
CA TYR A 261 -54.67 -11.36 -13.92
C TYR A 261 -53.14 -11.34 -13.97
N VAL A 262 -52.48 -11.55 -12.82
CA VAL A 262 -51.02 -11.68 -12.76
C VAL A 262 -50.63 -12.98 -12.05
N GLU A 263 -49.42 -13.45 -12.32
CA GLU A 263 -48.84 -14.66 -11.72
C GLU A 263 -47.40 -14.39 -11.30
N LYS A 264 -47.05 -14.74 -10.07
CA LYS A 264 -45.68 -14.58 -9.55
C LYS A 264 -44.73 -15.51 -10.29
N VAL A 265 -43.61 -14.96 -10.72
CA VAL A 265 -42.50 -15.74 -11.28
C VAL A 265 -41.45 -15.91 -10.20
N ASN A 266 -41.21 -17.16 -9.79
CA ASN A 266 -40.10 -17.48 -8.90
C ASN A 266 -38.80 -17.51 -9.71
N PRO A 267 -37.76 -16.78 -9.29
CA PRO A 267 -36.51 -16.69 -10.06
C PRO A 267 -35.58 -17.91 -9.93
N LEU A 268 -36.10 -19.09 -9.57
CA LEU A 268 -35.32 -20.32 -9.34
C LEU A 268 -35.72 -21.49 -10.27
N SER A 269 -36.37 -21.23 -11.40
CA SER A 269 -36.67 -22.26 -12.40
C SER A 269 -35.93 -22.03 -13.72
N SER A 270 -34.60 -22.17 -13.69
CA SER A 270 -33.76 -22.43 -14.87
C SER A 270 -32.35 -22.80 -14.42
#